data_AF-A0A7V8W2T9-F1
#
_entry.id   AF-A0A7V8W2T9-F1
#
_cell.length_a   1.000
_cell.length_b   1.000
_cell.length_c   1.000
_cell.angle_alpha   90.00
_cell.angle_beta   90.00
_cell.angle_gamma   90.00
#
_symmetry.space_group_name_H-M   'P 1'
#
loop_
_entity.id
_entity.type
_entity.pdbx_description
1 polymer ?
#
loop_
_entity_poly.entity_id
_entity_poly.type
_entity_poly.pdbx_seq_one_letter_code
_entity_poly.pdbx_strand_id
1 'polypeptide(L)'
;MKKNIHNAAQLKTAIAELEARKAFEETALKKQFHETYESLKPSNVLKNTLSEVSASPQFKHNLLNVALGIGAGFLSKKLVVGRDAGLLKRTLGSALQFAVTSLVAKRPENDIVVNKKRGSLLKRIFSGSIS
;
A
#
# COMPACT_ATOMS: atom_id res chain seq x y z
N MET A 1 57.57 -0.08 8.99
CA MET A 1 58.86 0.19 9.66
C MET A 1 58.61 0.47 11.13
N LYS A 2 59.09 -0.37 12.06
CA LYS A 2 59.01 -0.11 13.51
C LYS A 2 60.05 0.97 13.88
N LYS A 3 59.62 2.13 14.39
CA LYS A 3 60.52 3.14 14.98
C LYS A 3 61.07 2.59 16.30
N ASN A 4 62.39 2.44 16.41
CA ASN A 4 63.07 2.11 17.67
C ASN A 4 63.17 3.40 18.50
N ILE A 5 62.60 3.43 19.70
CA ILE A 5 62.52 4.64 20.54
C ILE A 5 63.65 4.56 21.58
N HIS A 6 64.60 5.50 21.53
CA HIS A 6 65.79 5.46 22.41
C HIS A 6 65.86 6.66 23.38
N ASN A 7 64.91 7.61 23.30
CA ASN A 7 64.90 8.84 24.10
C ASN A 7 63.45 9.24 24.48
N ALA A 8 63.24 9.80 25.67
CA ALA A 8 61.97 10.37 26.15
C ALA A 8 61.32 11.39 25.16
N ALA A 9 62.11 12.19 24.45
CA ALA A 9 61.62 13.12 23.44
C ALA A 9 61.02 12.40 22.21
N GLN A 10 61.63 11.29 21.80
CA GLN A 10 61.13 10.43 20.72
C GLN A 10 59.87 9.67 21.14
N LEU A 11 59.77 9.31 22.42
CA LEU A 11 58.58 8.67 22.98
C LEU A 11 57.39 9.64 22.97
N LYS A 12 57.56 10.88 23.40
CA LYS A 12 56.49 11.91 23.36
C LYS A 12 55.99 12.19 21.95
N THR A 13 56.90 12.30 20.98
CA THR A 13 56.52 12.53 19.57
C THR A 13 55.82 11.31 18.97
N ALA A 14 56.26 10.09 19.30
CA ALA A 14 55.56 8.88 18.89
C ALA A 14 54.15 8.77 19.52
N ILE A 15 53.99 9.12 20.80
CA ILE A 15 52.69 9.15 21.46
C ILE A 15 51.77 10.17 20.80
N ALA A 16 52.24 11.38 20.53
CA ALA A 16 51.45 12.41 19.84
C ALA A 16 51.03 11.97 18.43
N GLU A 17 51.92 11.30 17.67
CA GLU A 17 51.60 10.74 16.36
C GLU A 17 50.54 9.63 16.46
N LEU A 18 50.63 8.77 17.47
CA LEU A 18 49.68 7.68 17.72
C LEU A 18 48.32 8.19 18.20
N GLU A 19 48.29 9.22 19.04
CA GLU A 19 47.05 9.87 19.50
C GLU A 19 46.31 10.55 18.33
N ALA A 20 47.04 11.25 17.46
CA ALA A 20 46.46 11.84 16.26
C ALA A 20 45.88 10.78 15.31
N ARG A 21 46.60 9.66 15.10
CA ARG A 21 46.08 8.53 14.31
C ARG A 21 44.86 7.91 14.96
N LYS A 22 44.88 7.66 16.27
CA LYS A 22 43.77 7.07 17.02
C LYS A 22 42.52 7.95 16.94
N ALA A 23 42.65 9.27 17.10
CA ALA A 23 41.52 10.20 16.99
C ALA A 23 40.91 10.20 15.57
N PHE A 24 41.75 10.13 14.54
CA PHE A 24 41.31 10.02 13.16
C PHE A 24 40.57 8.70 12.90
N GLU A 25 41.14 7.58 13.33
CA GLU A 25 40.56 6.24 13.20
C GLU A 25 39.23 6.12 13.95
N GLU A 26 39.15 6.67 15.16
CA GLU A 26 37.91 6.67 15.95
C GLU A 26 36.79 7.45 15.24
N THR A 27 37.13 8.59 14.65
CA THR A 27 36.17 9.42 13.89
C THR A 27 35.71 8.70 12.63
N ALA A 28 36.64 8.08 11.90
CA ALA A 28 36.33 7.28 10.71
C ALA A 28 35.42 6.09 11.05
N LEU A 29 35.70 5.39 12.16
CA LEU A 29 34.90 4.26 12.60
C LEU A 29 33.48 4.69 13.02
N LYS A 30 33.35 5.78 13.77
CA LYS A 30 32.03 6.35 14.13
C LYS A 30 31.22 6.73 12.89
N LYS A 31 31.87 7.34 11.90
CA LYS A 31 31.21 7.71 10.65
C LYS A 31 30.74 6.48 9.88
N GLN A 32 31.61 5.48 9.71
CA GLN A 32 31.27 4.25 9.00
C GLN A 32 30.16 3.46 9.71
N PHE A 33 30.19 3.43 11.05
CA PHE A 33 29.14 2.82 11.86
C PHE A 33 27.81 3.56 11.70
N HIS A 34 27.83 4.90 11.73
CA HIS A 34 26.64 5.71 11.52
C HIS A 34 26.06 5.52 10.10
N GLU A 35 26.89 5.54 9.06
CA GLU A 35 26.45 5.31 7.68
C GLU A 35 25.89 3.89 7.49
N THR A 36 26.50 2.88 8.10
CA THR A 36 26.00 1.50 8.07
C THR A 36 24.67 1.39 8.84
N TYR A 37 24.56 2.05 9.99
CA TYR A 37 23.32 2.08 10.75
C TYR A 37 22.20 2.77 9.98
N GLU A 38 22.49 3.92 9.36
CA GLU A 38 21.55 4.64 8.50
C GLU A 38 21.16 3.81 7.28
N SER A 39 22.07 3.05 6.67
CA SER A 39 21.75 2.21 5.50
C SER A 39 20.88 1.01 5.85
N LEU A 40 21.03 0.46 7.07
CA LEU A 40 20.21 -0.65 7.59
C LEU A 40 18.83 -0.20 8.06
N LYS A 41 18.56 1.10 8.17
CA LYS A 41 17.21 1.58 8.49
C LYS A 41 16.22 1.10 7.42
N PRO A 42 15.07 0.53 7.81
CA PRO A 42 14.09 0.00 6.86
C PRO A 42 13.67 1.01 5.80
N SER A 43 13.59 2.30 6.17
CA SER A 43 13.28 3.40 5.24
C SER A 43 14.34 3.58 4.14
N ASN A 44 15.62 3.46 4.46
CA ASN A 44 16.72 3.61 3.51
C ASN A 44 16.86 2.34 2.65
N VAL A 45 16.69 1.16 3.23
CA VAL A 45 16.64 -0.10 2.48
C VAL A 45 15.49 -0.08 1.47
N LEU A 46 14.29 0.33 1.89
CA LEU A 46 13.13 0.43 1.01
C LEU A 46 13.35 1.48 -0.09
N LYS A 47 13.96 2.63 0.24
CA LYS A 47 14.26 3.67 -0.75
C LYS A 47 15.28 3.19 -1.79
N ASN A 48 16.35 2.53 -1.35
CA ASN A 48 17.39 2.01 -2.24
C ASN A 48 16.83 0.89 -3.13
N THR A 49 16.11 -0.08 -2.57
CA THR A 49 15.46 -1.14 -3.34
C THR A 49 14.39 -0.61 -4.29
N LEU A 50 13.56 0.35 -3.88
CA LEU A 50 12.60 0.97 -4.81
C LEU A 50 13.32 1.72 -5.93
N SER A 51 14.39 2.46 -5.65
CA SER A 51 15.15 3.18 -6.69
C SER A 51 15.82 2.22 -7.69
N GLU A 52 16.46 1.16 -7.19
CA GLU A 52 17.19 0.18 -7.98
C GLU A 52 16.23 -0.68 -8.81
N VAL A 53 15.11 -1.09 -8.23
CA VAL A 53 14.16 -1.97 -8.92
C VAL A 53 13.22 -1.17 -9.86
N SER A 54 12.98 0.12 -9.59
CA SER A 54 12.23 1.02 -10.50
C SER A 54 12.90 1.27 -11.85
N ALA A 55 14.20 0.95 -11.98
CA ALA A 55 14.92 1.03 -13.25
C ALA A 55 14.43 0.01 -14.28
N SER A 56 13.80 -1.09 -13.85
CA SER A 56 13.29 -2.13 -14.75
C SER A 56 11.85 -1.86 -15.22
N PRO A 57 11.54 -2.00 -16.53
CA PRO A 57 10.18 -1.81 -17.05
C PRO A 57 9.15 -2.78 -16.44
N GLN A 58 9.56 -4.02 -16.14
CA GLN A 58 8.70 -5.04 -15.54
C GLN A 58 8.26 -4.67 -14.12
N PHE A 59 9.14 -4.06 -13.33
CA PHE A 59 8.78 -3.70 -11.97
C PHE A 59 7.85 -2.49 -11.89
N LYS A 60 7.97 -1.53 -12.81
CA LYS A 60 6.98 -0.43 -12.93
C LYS A 60 5.58 -0.99 -13.16
N HIS A 61 5.45 -2.01 -14.01
CA HIS A 61 4.17 -2.68 -14.25
C HIS A 61 3.65 -3.38 -12.99
N ASN A 62 4.52 -4.11 -12.28
CA ASN A 62 4.15 -4.74 -11.00
C ASN A 62 3.75 -3.71 -9.93
N LEU A 63 4.47 -2.60 -9.81
CA LEU A 63 4.17 -1.53 -8.86
C LEU A 63 2.82 -0.86 -9.16
N LEU A 64 2.53 -0.63 -10.46
CA LEU A 64 1.23 -0.15 -10.90
C LEU A 64 0.13 -1.15 -10.57
N ASN A 65 0.33 -2.45 -10.82
CA ASN A 65 -0.64 -3.49 -10.48
C ASN A 65 -0.90 -3.56 -8.96
N VAL A 66 0.14 -3.43 -8.14
CA VAL A 66 0.03 -3.36 -6.68
C VAL A 66 -0.73 -2.09 -6.26
N ALA A 67 -0.38 -0.93 -6.80
CA ALA A 67 -1.05 0.34 -6.51
C ALA A 67 -2.53 0.29 -6.92
N LEU A 68 -2.83 -0.29 -8.09
CA LEU A 68 -4.19 -0.54 -8.56
C LEU A 68 -4.92 -1.52 -7.66
N GLY A 69 -4.29 -2.61 -7.21
CA GLY A 69 -4.88 -3.57 -6.29
C GLY A 69 -5.21 -2.95 -4.92
N ILE A 70 -4.31 -2.13 -4.38
CA ILE A 70 -4.52 -1.39 -3.13
C ILE A 70 -5.63 -0.35 -3.32
N GLY A 71 -5.55 0.45 -4.38
CA GLY A 71 -6.53 1.49 -4.69
C GLY A 71 -7.92 0.91 -4.94
N ALA A 72 -8.02 -0.15 -5.74
CA ALA A 72 -9.25 -0.87 -6.01
C ALA A 72 -9.78 -1.57 -4.76
N GLY A 73 -8.93 -2.17 -3.93
CA GLY A 73 -9.32 -2.78 -2.66
C GLY A 73 -9.85 -1.74 -1.65
N PHE A 74 -9.20 -0.58 -1.55
CA PHE A 74 -9.64 0.53 -0.72
C PHE A 74 -10.98 1.10 -1.21
N LEU A 75 -11.10 1.34 -2.51
CA LEU A 75 -12.33 1.83 -3.12
C LEU A 75 -13.45 0.81 -2.96
N SER A 76 -13.19 -0.47 -3.24
CA SER A 76 -14.12 -1.58 -3.03
C SER A 76 -14.59 -1.64 -1.58
N LYS A 77 -13.68 -1.58 -0.60
CA LYS A 77 -14.05 -1.54 0.83
C LYS A 77 -14.96 -0.35 1.15
N LYS A 78 -14.66 0.83 0.59
CA LYS A 78 -15.48 2.03 0.78
C LYS A 78 -16.87 1.91 0.14
N LEU A 79 -16.95 1.30 -1.05
CA LEU A 79 -18.18 1.10 -1.81
C LEU A 79 -19.03 -0.10 -1.34
N VAL A 80 -18.43 -1.09 -0.68
CA VAL A 80 -19.11 -2.32 -0.27
C VAL A 80 -19.44 -2.32 1.22
N VAL A 81 -18.54 -1.83 2.08
CA VAL A 81 -18.59 -1.98 3.55
C VAL A 81 -18.81 -0.64 4.28
N GLY A 82 -18.53 0.50 3.65
CA GLY A 82 -18.69 1.83 4.28
C GLY A 82 -20.16 2.27 4.47
N ARG A 83 -20.42 3.20 5.39
CA ARG A 83 -21.76 3.81 5.61
C ARG A 83 -22.34 4.45 4.32
N ASP A 84 -21.46 4.92 3.43
CA ASP A 84 -21.81 5.49 2.12
C ASP A 84 -22.05 4.43 1.02
N ALA A 85 -21.68 3.16 1.26
CA ALA A 85 -21.95 2.05 0.36
C ALA A 85 -23.45 1.89 0.07
N GLY A 86 -24.31 2.16 1.07
CA GLY A 86 -25.76 2.07 0.93
C GLY A 86 -26.35 3.08 -0.07
N LEU A 87 -25.75 4.27 -0.16
CA LEU A 87 -26.16 5.30 -1.13
C LEU A 87 -25.73 4.92 -2.54
N LEU A 88 -24.48 4.51 -2.71
CA LEU A 88 -23.93 4.15 -4.02
C LEU A 88 -24.56 2.89 -4.60
N LYS A 89 -24.83 1.86 -3.77
CA LYS A 89 -25.58 0.67 -4.19
C LYS A 89 -27.01 1.02 -4.63
N ARG A 90 -27.66 1.98 -3.96
CA ARG A 90 -29.00 2.45 -4.34
C ARG A 90 -28.98 3.20 -5.67
N THR A 91 -28.06 4.14 -5.88
CA THR A 91 -28.00 4.91 -7.13
C THR A 91 -27.63 4.03 -8.32
N LEU A 92 -26.63 3.16 -8.18
CA LEU A 92 -26.26 2.19 -9.22
C LEU A 92 -27.39 1.20 -9.50
N GLY A 93 -28.06 0.70 -8.45
CA GLY A 93 -29.21 -0.20 -8.58
C GLY A 93 -30.39 0.46 -9.30
N SER A 94 -30.70 1.72 -8.99
CA SER A 94 -31.74 2.49 -9.67
C SER A 94 -31.38 2.81 -11.12
N ALA A 95 -30.12 3.15 -11.40
CA ALA A 95 -29.65 3.39 -12.77
C ALA A 95 -29.72 2.11 -13.62
N LEU A 96 -29.31 0.97 -13.07
CA LEU A 96 -29.45 -0.34 -13.72
C LEU A 96 -30.91 -0.69 -14.00
N GLN A 97 -31.80 -0.49 -13.01
CA GLN A 97 -33.23 -0.69 -13.20
C GLN A 97 -33.77 0.19 -14.31
N PHE A 98 -33.43 1.48 -14.33
CA PHE A 98 -33.85 2.41 -15.38
C PHE A 98 -33.30 2.02 -16.76
N ALA A 99 -32.05 1.57 -16.84
CA ALA A 99 -31.44 1.10 -18.09
C ALA A 99 -32.15 -0.16 -18.63
N VAL A 100 -32.39 -1.15 -17.77
CA VAL A 100 -33.14 -2.37 -18.17
C VAL A 100 -34.57 -2.01 -18.56
N THR A 101 -35.26 -1.17 -17.78
CA THR A 101 -36.63 -0.75 -18.08
C THR A 101 -36.72 0.05 -19.38
N SER A 102 -35.78 0.95 -19.66
CA SER A 102 -35.75 1.73 -20.90
C SER A 102 -35.39 0.88 -22.13
N LEU A 103 -34.57 -0.15 -21.97
CA LEU A 103 -34.26 -1.12 -23.02
C LEU A 103 -35.46 -2.03 -23.33
N VAL A 104 -36.18 -2.46 -22.28
CA VAL A 104 -37.41 -3.28 -22.40
C VAL A 104 -38.56 -2.46 -22.99
N ALA A 105 -38.76 -1.21 -22.53
CA ALA A 105 -39.82 -0.35 -23.03
C ALA A 105 -39.66 0.04 -24.52
N LYS A 106 -38.45 -0.10 -25.07
CA LYS A 106 -38.16 0.15 -26.50
C LYS A 106 -38.35 -1.07 -27.41
N ARG A 107 -38.76 -2.25 -26.90
CA ARG A 107 -39.08 -3.42 -27.73
C ARG A 107 -40.55 -3.84 -27.53
N PRO A 108 -41.31 -4.13 -28.60
CA PRO A 108 -42.59 -4.80 -28.45
C PRO A 108 -42.32 -6.23 -27.95
N GLU A 109 -42.65 -6.42 -26.68
CA GLU A 109 -43.11 -7.67 -26.05
C GLU A 109 -42.47 -8.96 -26.57
N ASN A 110 -41.41 -9.41 -25.87
CA ASN A 110 -41.05 -10.82 -25.71
C ASN A 110 -40.35 -10.98 -24.34
N ASP A 111 -40.93 -11.84 -23.49
CA ASP A 111 -40.76 -11.97 -22.04
C ASP A 111 -39.31 -12.01 -21.49
N ILE A 112 -38.99 -11.04 -20.63
CA ILE A 112 -38.14 -11.28 -19.45
C ILE A 112 -38.95 -10.91 -18.23
N VAL A 113 -39.48 -11.93 -17.55
CA VAL A 113 -40.27 -11.77 -16.33
C VAL A 113 -39.34 -11.32 -15.20
N VAL A 114 -39.21 -10.01 -14.98
CA VAL A 114 -38.74 -9.46 -13.71
C VAL A 114 -39.90 -9.57 -12.72
N ASN A 115 -40.03 -10.76 -12.10
CA ASN A 115 -41.10 -11.06 -11.17
C ASN A 115 -40.98 -10.19 -9.89
N LYS A 116 -41.58 -9.01 -9.90
CA LYS A 116 -41.79 -8.18 -8.71
C LYS A 116 -43.09 -8.58 -7.99
N LYS A 117 -43.30 -9.87 -7.69
CA LYS A 117 -44.34 -10.31 -6.72
C LYS A 117 -43.77 -10.36 -5.30
N ARG A 118 -43.44 -9.20 -4.72
CA ARG A 118 -43.19 -9.11 -3.26
C ARG A 118 -44.45 -8.77 -2.45
N GLY A 119 -45.58 -8.46 -3.10
CA GLY A 119 -46.83 -8.07 -2.42
C GLY A 119 -47.87 -9.16 -2.21
N SER A 120 -47.88 -10.26 -3.00
CA SER A 120 -48.98 -11.24 -2.95
C SER A 120 -48.71 -12.50 -2.13
N LEU A 121 -47.44 -12.79 -1.80
CA LEU A 121 -47.07 -13.94 -0.98
C LEU A 121 -47.19 -13.63 0.52
N LEU A 122 -46.78 -12.43 0.94
CA LEU A 122 -46.95 -11.97 2.31
C LEU A 122 -48.43 -11.85 2.68
N LYS A 123 -49.29 -11.38 1.77
CA LYS A 123 -50.74 -11.29 2.02
C LYS A 123 -51.37 -12.67 2.28
N ARG A 124 -50.98 -13.71 1.55
CA ARG A 124 -51.53 -15.08 1.72
C ARG A 124 -51.10 -15.77 3.02
N ILE A 125 -49.95 -15.41 3.59
CA ILE A 125 -49.47 -15.95 4.87
C ILE A 125 -50.20 -15.28 6.05
N PHE A 126 -50.50 -13.97 5.94
CA PHE A 126 -51.17 -13.23 7.01
C PHE A 126 -52.71 -13.17 6.88
N SER A 127 -53.29 -13.50 5.73
CA SER A 127 -54.75 -13.50 5.53
C SER A 127 -55.42 -14.87 5.70
N GLY A 128 -54.70 -15.88 6.18
CA GLY A 128 -55.20 -17.25 6.36
C GLY A 128 -55.68 -17.61 7.77
N SER A 129 -55.78 -16.64 8.68
CA SER A 129 -56.27 -16.86 10.04
C SER A 129 -57.07 -15.66 10.52
N ILE A 130 -58.28 -15.50 9.99
CA ILE A 130 -59.49 -14.97 10.64
C ILE A 130 -60.65 -15.42 9.74
N SER A 131 -61.16 -16.63 9.99
CA SER A 131 -62.59 -16.94 10.17
C SER A 131 -62.76 -18.43 10.42
#